data_AF-A0A3N9TLS8-F1
#
_entry.id   AF-A0A3N9TLS8-F1
#
_cell.length_a   1.000
_cell.length_b   1.000
_cell.length_c   1.000
_cell.angle_alpha   90.00
_cell.angle_beta   90.00
_cell.angle_gamma   90.00
#
_symmetry.space_group_name_H-M   'P 1'
#
loop_
_entity.id
_entity.type
_entity.pdbx_description
1 polymer ?
#
loop_
_entity_poly.entity_id
_entity_poly.type
_entity_poly.pdbx_seq_one_letter_code
_entity_poly.pdbx_strand_id
1 'polypeptide(L)' 'DYMHGMVATDVEQKGSVLVFRGEFFLDPEGLPTAKTTAVFNMFKHLAHVLSEKYHLVD' A
#
# COMPACT_ATOMS: atom_id res chain seq x y z
N ASP A 1 -0.76 14.49 9.76
CA ASP A 1 0.72 14.38 9.71
C ASP A 1 1.09 13.56 8.49
N TYR A 2 2.12 13.95 7.73
CA TYR A 2 2.53 13.26 6.51
C TYR A 2 3.78 12.43 6.79
N MET A 3 3.72 11.12 6.53
CA MET A 3 4.88 10.26 6.69
C MET A 3 5.77 10.35 5.44
N HIS A 4 6.90 11.03 5.58
CA HIS A 4 7.86 11.16 4.48
C HIS A 4 8.33 9.78 3.99
N GLY A 5 8.34 9.59 2.67
CA GLY A 5 8.69 8.32 2.01
C GLY A 5 7.53 7.33 1.86
N MET A 6 6.35 7.60 2.43
CA MET A 6 5.16 6.77 2.18
C MET A 6 4.59 7.07 0.79
N VAL A 7 5.04 6.32 -0.20
CA VAL A 7 4.64 6.46 -1.60
C VAL A 7 4.27 5.10 -2.16
N ALA A 8 3.08 4.99 -2.75
CA ALA A 8 2.72 3.84 -3.56
C ALA A 8 3.41 3.99 -4.93
N THR A 9 4.31 3.07 -5.25
CA THR A 9 5.10 3.09 -6.49
C THR A 9 4.55 2.14 -7.55
N ASP A 10 3.68 1.21 -7.15
CA ASP A 10 3.10 0.20 -8.03
C ASP A 10 1.72 -0.25 -7.53
N VAL A 11 0.90 -0.76 -8.47
CA VAL A 11 -0.43 -1.31 -8.20
C VAL A 11 -0.71 -2.48 -9.14
N GLU A 12 -1.14 -3.60 -8.55
CA GLU A 12 -1.66 -4.76 -9.29
C GLU A 12 -3.13 -4.97 -8.92
N GLN A 13 -3.94 -5.54 -9.83
CA GLN A 13 -5.30 -5.95 -9.49
C GLN A 13 -5.38 -7.47 -9.30
N LYS A 14 -5.88 -7.90 -8.13
CA LYS A 14 -6.15 -9.30 -7.80
C LYS A 14 -7.66 -9.50 -7.62
N GLY A 15 -8.30 -10.07 -8.65
CA GLY A 15 -9.74 -10.18 -8.70
C GLY A 15 -10.39 -8.80 -8.76
N SER A 16 -11.23 -8.47 -7.78
CA SER A 16 -11.85 -7.14 -7.66
C SER A 16 -11.08 -6.15 -6.80
N VAL A 17 -9.89 -6.52 -6.29
CA VAL A 17 -9.15 -5.69 -5.32
C VAL A 17 -7.83 -5.22 -5.91
N LEU A 18 -7.60 -3.91 -5.87
CA LEU A 18 -6.32 -3.25 -6.12
C LEU A 18 -5.37 -3.47 -4.94
N VAL A 19 -4.13 -3.85 -5.23
CA VAL A 19 -3.07 -4.11 -4.26
C VAL A 19 -1.93 -3.15 -4.53
N PHE A 20 -1.76 -2.19 -3.63
CA PHE A 20 -0.71 -1.18 -3.71
C PHE A 20 0.60 -1.68 -3.09
N ARG A 21 1.72 -1.31 -3.72
CA ARG A 21 3.08 -1.64 -3.27
C ARG A 21 3.93 -0.37 -3.20
N GLY A 22 4.93 -0.40 -2.33
CA GLY A 22 5.86 0.70 -2.07
C GLY A 22 6.78 0.39 -0.90
N GLU A 23 7.36 1.42 -0.30
CA GLU A 23 8.27 1.28 0.84
C GLU A 23 7.50 0.85 2.11
N PHE A 24 7.93 -0.25 2.75
CA PHE A 24 7.28 -0.81 3.95
C PHE A 24 8.00 -0.47 5.25
N PHE A 25 9.16 0.18 5.20
CA PHE A 25 9.95 0.60 6.37
C PHE A 25 10.26 -0.56 7.30
N LEU A 26 10.67 -1.69 6.70
CA LEU A 26 11.16 -2.86 7.43
C LEU A 26 12.53 -2.56 8.06
N ASP A 27 12.89 -3.28 9.11
CA ASP A 27 14.25 -3.23 9.65
C ASP A 27 15.26 -3.97 8.74
N PRO A 28 16.58 -3.91 9.02
CA PRO A 28 17.60 -4.59 8.23
C PRO A 28 17.41 -6.11 8.12
N GLU A 29 16.72 -6.72 9.08
CA GLU A 29 16.38 -8.14 9.12
C GLU A 29 15.07 -8.46 8.35
N GLY A 30 14.39 -7.43 7.83
CA GLY A 30 13.16 -7.55 7.05
C GLY A 30 11.89 -7.66 7.92
N LEU A 31 11.96 -7.33 9.20
CA LEU A 31 10.83 -7.40 10.11
C LEU A 31 10.02 -6.09 10.11
N PRO A 32 8.70 -6.16 10.35
CA PRO A 32 7.85 -4.97 10.45
C PRO A 32 8.24 -4.06 11.62
N THR A 33 8.22 -2.75 11.36
CA THR A 33 8.37 -1.71 12.38
C THR A 33 7.03 -1.01 12.65
N ALA A 34 6.98 -0.08 13.61
CA ALA A 34 5.80 0.75 13.84
C ALA A 34 5.37 1.55 12.59
N LYS A 35 6.35 1.95 11.75
CA LYS A 35 6.10 2.66 10.49
C LYS A 35 5.45 1.75 9.46
N THR A 36 5.80 0.46 9.46
CA THR A 36 5.21 -0.56 8.59
C THR A 36 3.69 -0.65 8.78
N THR A 37 3.21 -0.61 10.03
CA THR A 37 1.77 -0.61 10.32
C THR A 37 1.05 0.59 9.70
N ALA A 38 1.66 1.78 9.74
CA ALA A 38 1.07 2.97 9.13
C ALA A 38 0.94 2.83 7.62
N VAL A 39 1.97 2.29 6.94
CA VAL A 39 1.93 2.05 5.49
C VAL A 39 0.88 1.00 5.13
N PHE A 40 0.81 -0.11 5.86
CA PHE A 40 -0.20 -1.14 5.62
C PHE A 40 -1.62 -0.60 5.74
N ASN A 41 -1.89 0.23 6.75
CA ASN A 41 -3.20 0.86 6.91
C ASN A 41 -3.53 1.78 5.74
N MET A 42 -2.56 2.58 5.27
CA MET A 42 -2.77 3.49 4.15
C MET A 42 -2.98 2.74 2.83
N PHE A 43 -2.15 1.74 2.51
CA PHE A 43 -2.34 0.92 1.32
C PHE A 43 -3.63 0.12 1.36
N LYS A 44 -4.03 -0.37 2.55
CA LYS A 44 -5.33 -1.02 2.74
C LYS A 44 -6.49 -0.06 2.51
N HIS A 45 -6.38 1.18 2.98
CA HIS A 45 -7.40 2.20 2.75
C HIS A 45 -7.52 2.55 1.26
N LEU A 46 -6.40 2.75 0.56
CA LEU A 46 -6.39 2.97 -0.89
C LEU A 46 -7.01 1.79 -1.64
N ALA A 47 -6.61 0.56 -1.30
CA ALA A 47 -7.19 -0.65 -1.87
C ALA A 47 -8.71 -0.66 -1.72
N HIS A 48 -9.22 -0.40 -0.52
CA HIS A 48 -10.67 -0.39 -0.28
C HIS A 48 -11.39 0.69 -1.09
N VAL A 49 -10.94 1.95 -1.01
CA VAL A 49 -11.65 3.08 -1.62
C VAL A 49 -11.56 3.08 -3.14
N LEU A 50 -10.43 2.66 -3.71
CA LEU A 50 -10.19 2.73 -5.14
C LEU A 50 -10.69 1.48 -5.88
N SER A 51 -10.70 0.31 -5.23
CA SER A 51 -11.24 -0.92 -5.86
C SER A 51 -12.73 -0.84 -6.13
N GLU A 52 -13.47 -0.05 -5.35
CA GLU A 52 -14.90 0.19 -5.58
C GLU A 52 -15.15 1.14 -6.77
N LYS A 53 -14.14 1.91 -7.17
CA LYS A 53 -14.28 3.01 -8.14
C LYS A 53 -13.61 2.72 -9.47
N TYR A 54 -12.59 1.87 -9.47
CA TYR A 54 -11.71 1.68 -10.60
C TYR A 54 -11.36 0.22 -10.80
N HIS A 55 -11.10 -0.12 -12.06
CA HIS A 55 -10.46 -1.36 -12.47
C HIS A 55 -9.21 -1.03 -13.28
N LEU A 56 -8.12 -1.72 -12.98
CA LEU A 56 -6.87 -1.67 -13.71
C LEU A 56 -7.07 -2.32 -15.08
N VAL A 57 -6.62 -1.63 -16.12
CA VAL A 57 -6.60 -2.11 -17.51
C VAL A 57 -5.14 -2.33 -17.91
N ASP A 58 -4.89 -3.33 -18.76
CA ASP A 58 -3.55 -3.66 -19.27
C ASP A 58 -2.91 -2.51 -20.08
#